data_AF-A0A6G9VT55-F1
#
_entry.id   AF-A0A6G9VT55-F1
#
_cell.length_a   1.000
_cell.length_b   1.000
_cell.length_c   1.000
_cell.angle_alpha   90.00
_cell.angle_beta   90.00
_cell.angle_gamma   90.00
#
_symmetry.space_group_name_H-M   'P 1'
#
loop_
_entity.id
_entity.type
_entity.pdbx_description
1 polymer ?
#
loop_
_entity_poly.entity_id
_entity_poly.type
_entity_poly.pdbx_seq_one_letter_code
_entity_poly.pdbx_strand_id
1 'polypeptide(L)'
;MGISIKKLEALVDDVVLPFEQFIMEDTRLARYLSNPDVAKVHNLAVAKLTVYIYSNLKHAYGLIQEGAQKHKLKEIPLENLREFYSLYFVLCREWNQQHFEAEDRFGKNLEIIEQFVYDSFAKENESKEEFFIYDSPEISQDIAKMHYKDDAKISAVNFCAEGSIDELDIQDILESCDELAEVVQDYNIAYDEAYFLGVKERLDSYATVLEKNLEFRDLGYSIAKLSLSLEEHLDFLPNHANKKKILVILNAIVEDLIGWTNAILKEKTAIDIHYLDASLFSSIIQFEMMLAPVVEEEDSLEFF
;
A
#
# COMPACT_ATOMS: atom_id res chain seq x y z
N MET A 1 3.11 -6.12 -20.84
CA MET A 1 1.98 -6.90 -20.28
C MET A 1 1.82 -6.50 -18.83
N GLY A 2 0.63 -6.06 -18.39
CA GLY A 2 0.39 -5.57 -17.02
C GLY A 2 0.09 -6.70 -16.04
N ILE A 3 0.28 -6.45 -14.73
CA ILE A 3 -0.08 -7.37 -13.65
C ILE A 3 -1.61 -7.44 -13.63
N SER A 4 -2.17 -8.65 -13.54
CA SER A 4 -3.61 -8.77 -13.31
C SER A 4 -3.95 -8.27 -11.91
N ILE A 5 -5.14 -7.70 -11.72
CA ILE A 5 -5.65 -7.24 -10.41
C ILE A 5 -5.43 -8.29 -9.32
N LYS A 6 -5.82 -9.55 -9.58
CA LYS A 6 -5.61 -10.68 -8.66
C LYS A 6 -4.17 -10.92 -8.22
N LYS A 7 -3.21 -10.61 -9.08
CA LYS A 7 -1.78 -10.73 -8.75
C LYS A 7 -1.30 -9.51 -7.99
N LEU A 8 -1.85 -8.32 -8.25
CA LEU A 8 -1.54 -7.14 -7.47
C LEU A 8 -2.10 -7.27 -6.04
N GLU A 9 -3.30 -7.82 -5.89
CA GLU A 9 -3.90 -8.19 -4.60
C GLU A 9 -3.01 -9.17 -3.84
N ALA A 10 -2.66 -10.31 -4.47
CA ALA A 10 -1.75 -11.28 -3.85
C ALA A 10 -0.39 -10.67 -3.48
N LEU A 11 0.17 -9.76 -4.29
CA LEU A 11 1.42 -9.08 -3.95
C LEU A 11 1.28 -8.19 -2.71
N VAL A 12 0.14 -7.56 -2.51
CA VAL A 12 -0.14 -6.76 -1.32
C VAL A 12 -0.32 -7.66 -0.10
N ASP A 13 -1.15 -8.70 -0.22
CA ASP A 13 -1.45 -9.67 0.84
C ASP A 13 -0.22 -10.45 1.31
N ASP A 14 0.60 -10.93 0.38
CA ASP A 14 1.68 -11.87 0.69
C ASP A 14 3.02 -11.18 0.99
N VAL A 15 3.17 -9.90 0.61
CA VAL A 15 4.44 -9.16 0.73
C VAL A 15 4.28 -7.85 1.48
N VAL A 16 3.40 -6.95 1.02
CA VAL A 16 3.33 -5.57 1.54
C VAL A 16 2.81 -5.56 2.98
N LEU A 17 1.60 -6.08 3.21
CA LEU A 17 0.98 -6.04 4.55
C LEU A 17 1.79 -6.83 5.60
N PRO A 18 2.29 -8.05 5.33
CA PRO A 18 3.08 -8.79 6.30
C PRO A 18 4.39 -8.08 6.66
N PHE A 19 5.05 -7.48 5.66
CA PHE A 19 6.29 -6.73 5.91
C PHE A 19 6.03 -5.44 6.70
N GLU A 20 4.97 -4.70 6.37
CA GLU A 20 4.59 -3.49 7.10
C GLU A 20 4.27 -3.82 8.57
N GLN A 21 3.48 -4.85 8.82
CA GLN A 21 3.16 -5.28 10.19
C GLN A 21 4.43 -5.64 10.97
N PHE A 22 5.33 -6.44 10.38
CA PHE A 22 6.60 -6.80 11.00
C PHE A 22 7.44 -5.58 11.37
N ILE A 23 7.54 -4.61 10.46
CA ILE A 23 8.27 -3.37 10.68
C ILE A 23 7.65 -2.52 11.79
N MET A 24 6.32 -2.45 11.86
CA MET A 24 5.59 -1.69 12.88
C MET A 24 5.72 -2.28 14.28
N GLU A 25 5.85 -3.60 14.39
CA GLU A 25 6.04 -4.31 15.66
C GLU A 25 7.50 -4.36 16.12
N ASP A 26 8.46 -4.02 15.25
CA ASP A 26 9.89 -4.07 15.57
C ASP A 26 10.31 -2.97 16.55
N THR A 27 10.67 -3.39 17.77
CA THR A 27 11.07 -2.48 18.85
C THR A 27 12.29 -1.60 18.52
N ARG A 28 13.15 -2.01 17.57
CA ARG A 28 14.31 -1.22 17.11
C ARG A 28 13.86 0.00 16.31
N LEU A 29 12.68 -0.05 15.70
CA LEU A 29 12.11 1.02 14.88
C LEU A 29 11.10 1.90 15.62
N ALA A 30 10.67 1.51 16.83
CA ALA A 30 9.69 2.23 17.62
C ALA A 30 9.98 3.74 17.77
N ARG A 31 11.25 4.14 17.95
CA ARG A 31 11.62 5.56 18.06
C ARG A 31 11.42 6.36 16.77
N TYR A 32 11.37 5.69 15.61
CA TYR A 32 11.21 6.30 14.30
C TYR A 32 9.77 6.29 13.80
N LEU A 33 9.02 5.25 14.17
CA LEU A 33 7.66 4.98 13.68
C LEU A 33 6.57 5.22 14.74
N SER A 34 6.93 5.66 15.94
CA SER A 34 5.95 6.02 17.00
C SER A 34 5.03 7.18 16.63
N ASN A 35 5.43 8.05 15.69
CA ASN A 35 4.53 9.04 15.11
C ASN A 35 3.68 8.37 14.01
N PRO A 36 2.35 8.30 14.16
CA PRO A 36 1.45 7.70 13.18
C PRO A 36 1.63 8.28 11.77
N ASP A 37 1.84 9.59 11.62
CA ASP A 37 2.04 10.23 10.31
C ASP A 37 3.35 9.79 9.64
N VAL A 38 4.38 9.49 10.44
CA VAL A 38 5.66 9.01 9.90
C VAL A 38 5.56 7.54 9.49
N ALA A 39 4.91 6.71 10.32
CA ALA A 39 4.61 5.33 9.98
C ALA A 39 3.77 5.25 8.69
N LYS A 40 2.75 6.11 8.59
CA LYS A 40 1.89 6.29 7.43
C LYS A 40 2.68 6.55 6.13
N VAL A 41 3.65 7.47 6.18
CA VAL A 41 4.51 7.76 5.01
C VAL A 41 5.45 6.60 4.69
N HIS A 42 5.94 5.89 5.71
CA HIS A 42 6.83 4.75 5.51
C HIS A 42 6.13 3.59 4.79
N ASN A 43 4.98 3.16 5.30
CA ASN A 43 4.16 2.10 4.69
C ASN A 43 3.83 2.46 3.23
N LEU A 44 3.53 3.74 2.97
CA LEU A 44 3.28 4.23 1.61
C LEU A 44 4.43 3.93 0.66
N ALA A 45 5.64 4.21 1.14
CA ALA A 45 6.85 4.07 0.35
C ALA A 45 7.14 2.60 0.05
N VAL A 46 6.93 1.70 1.02
CA VAL A 46 7.07 0.25 0.85
C VAL A 46 6.10 -0.24 -0.22
N ALA A 47 4.82 0.02 -0.03
CA ALA A 47 3.78 -0.35 -0.98
C ALA A 47 4.05 0.16 -2.40
N LYS A 48 4.32 1.46 -2.55
CA LYS A 48 4.60 2.07 -3.86
C LYS A 48 5.84 1.46 -4.48
N LEU A 49 6.89 1.20 -3.68
CA LEU A 49 8.09 0.52 -4.15
C LEU A 49 7.76 -0.87 -4.71
N THR A 50 7.04 -1.70 -3.96
CA THR A 50 6.70 -3.07 -4.35
C THR A 50 5.94 -3.09 -5.68
N VAL A 51 4.98 -2.18 -5.85
CA VAL A 51 4.23 -2.10 -7.11
C VAL A 51 5.08 -1.52 -8.23
N TYR A 52 5.84 -0.46 -7.99
CA TYR A 52 6.66 0.16 -9.03
C TYR A 52 7.79 -0.75 -9.49
N ILE A 53 8.28 -1.67 -8.66
CA ILE A 53 9.16 -2.77 -9.12
C ILE A 53 8.46 -3.53 -10.24
N TYR A 54 7.17 -3.80 -10.15
CA TYR A 54 6.42 -4.41 -11.24
C TYR A 54 6.22 -3.46 -12.43
N SER A 55 5.66 -2.28 -12.16
CA SER A 55 5.00 -1.47 -13.18
C SER A 55 5.88 -0.34 -13.75
N ASN A 56 6.78 0.23 -12.95
CA ASN A 56 7.52 1.45 -13.27
C ASN A 56 8.86 1.54 -12.52
N LEU A 57 9.88 0.88 -13.07
CA LEU A 57 11.20 0.77 -12.45
C LEU A 57 11.85 2.14 -12.12
N LYS A 58 11.60 3.17 -12.92
CA LYS A 58 12.11 4.53 -12.68
C LYS A 58 11.54 5.14 -11.39
N HIS A 59 10.25 4.95 -11.12
CA HIS A 59 9.64 5.45 -9.89
C HIS A 59 10.07 4.61 -8.68
N ALA A 60 10.21 3.29 -8.84
CA ALA A 60 10.80 2.44 -7.81
C ALA A 60 12.22 2.92 -7.42
N TYR A 61 13.04 3.25 -8.42
CA TYR A 61 14.35 3.84 -8.20
C TYR A 61 14.30 5.14 -7.40
N GLY A 62 13.41 6.07 -7.78
CA GLY A 62 13.24 7.33 -7.06
C GLY A 62 12.89 7.13 -5.58
N LEU A 63 12.01 6.17 -5.28
CA LEU A 63 11.64 5.83 -3.90
C LEU A 63 12.81 5.26 -3.10
N ILE A 64 13.62 4.38 -3.68
CA ILE A 64 14.82 3.86 -3.01
C ILE A 64 15.83 4.97 -2.74
N GLN A 65 16.06 5.87 -3.71
CA GLN A 65 16.98 6.98 -3.51
C GLN A 65 16.52 7.91 -2.37
N GLU A 66 15.24 8.29 -2.37
CA GLU A 66 14.66 9.12 -1.33
C GLU A 66 14.69 8.41 0.03
N GLY A 67 14.30 7.13 0.06
CA GLY A 67 14.35 6.29 1.26
C GLY A 67 15.77 6.19 1.82
N ALA A 68 16.77 5.95 0.96
CA ALA A 68 18.17 5.87 1.37
C ALA A 68 18.69 7.18 1.98
N GLN A 69 18.32 8.33 1.38
CA GLN A 69 18.65 9.64 1.95
C GLN A 69 18.00 9.84 3.32
N LYS A 70 16.71 9.51 3.46
CA LYS A 70 15.98 9.63 4.74
C LYS A 70 16.51 8.69 5.80
N HIS A 71 16.86 7.45 5.46
CA HIS A 71 17.44 6.48 6.39
C HIS A 71 18.81 6.95 6.91
N LYS A 72 19.65 7.52 6.03
CA LYS A 72 20.92 8.14 6.41
C LYS A 72 20.71 9.35 7.33
N LEU A 73 19.77 10.23 7.00
CA LEU A 73 19.43 11.42 7.81
C LEU A 73 18.93 11.04 9.21
N LYS A 74 18.13 9.98 9.31
CA LYS A 74 17.60 9.46 10.59
C LYS A 74 18.58 8.56 11.33
N GLU A 75 19.78 8.36 10.78
CA GLU A 75 20.82 7.51 11.37
C GLU A 75 20.30 6.12 11.74
N ILE A 76 19.48 5.52 10.87
CA ILE A 76 19.02 4.15 11.07
C ILE A 76 20.25 3.22 11.01
N PRO A 77 20.46 2.34 12.00
CA PRO A 77 21.62 1.44 11.99
C PRO A 77 21.68 0.60 10.71
N LEU A 78 22.86 0.57 10.08
CA LEU A 78 23.05 -0.14 8.82
C LEU A 78 22.73 -1.64 8.94
N GLU A 79 23.05 -2.26 10.06
CA GLU A 79 22.74 -3.68 10.30
C GLU A 79 21.23 -3.94 10.27
N ASN A 80 20.42 -3.03 10.82
CA ASN A 80 18.96 -3.14 10.75
C ASN A 80 18.49 -2.99 9.30
N LEU A 81 19.05 -2.04 8.54
CA LEU A 81 18.69 -1.85 7.14
C LEU A 81 19.02 -3.10 6.30
N ARG A 82 20.18 -3.73 6.52
CA ARG A 82 20.56 -4.98 5.84
C ARG A 82 19.54 -6.07 6.10
N GLU A 83 19.15 -6.25 7.35
CA GLU A 83 18.16 -7.25 7.74
C GLU A 83 16.80 -6.97 7.09
N PHE A 84 16.26 -5.76 7.22
CA PHE A 84 14.94 -5.42 6.67
C PHE A 84 14.89 -5.46 5.13
N TYR A 85 15.93 -4.99 4.43
CA TYR A 85 15.98 -5.14 2.98
C TYR A 85 16.17 -6.60 2.57
N SER A 86 16.99 -7.37 3.30
CA SER A 86 17.13 -8.80 3.02
C SER A 86 15.79 -9.52 3.13
N LEU A 87 15.05 -9.22 4.20
CA LEU A 87 13.73 -9.74 4.47
C LEU A 87 12.73 -9.40 3.35
N TYR A 88 12.65 -8.12 2.99
CA TYR A 88 11.80 -7.61 1.93
C TYR A 88 12.08 -8.29 0.57
N PHE A 89 13.36 -8.44 0.20
CA PHE A 89 13.73 -9.07 -1.07
C PHE A 89 13.46 -10.58 -1.08
N VAL A 90 13.58 -11.27 0.06
CA VAL A 90 13.19 -12.69 0.13
C VAL A 90 11.69 -12.85 -0.06
N LEU A 91 10.85 -12.05 0.63
CA LEU A 91 9.40 -12.07 0.44
C LEU A 91 9.00 -11.82 -1.02
N CYS A 92 9.57 -10.79 -1.63
CA CYS A 92 9.34 -10.50 -3.06
C CYS A 92 9.73 -11.69 -3.96
N ARG A 93 10.84 -12.38 -3.67
CA ARG A 93 11.29 -13.54 -4.45
C ARG A 93 10.42 -14.77 -4.24
N GLU A 94 10.02 -15.07 -3.00
CA GLU A 94 9.10 -16.17 -2.69
C GLU A 94 7.77 -15.97 -3.42
N TRP A 95 7.21 -14.77 -3.33
CA TRP A 95 6.00 -14.41 -4.05
C TRP A 95 6.17 -14.55 -5.57
N ASN A 96 7.28 -14.03 -6.12
CA ASN A 96 7.54 -14.11 -7.55
C ASN A 96 7.58 -15.56 -8.07
N GLN A 97 8.24 -16.45 -7.32
CA GLN A 97 8.33 -17.88 -7.64
C GLN A 97 6.99 -18.60 -7.60
N GLN A 98 6.07 -18.16 -6.73
CA GLN A 98 4.73 -18.74 -6.62
C GLN A 98 3.78 -18.28 -7.74
N HIS A 99 3.97 -17.05 -8.24
CA HIS A 99 3.03 -16.42 -9.17
C HIS A 99 3.49 -16.32 -10.63
N PHE A 100 4.77 -16.57 -10.92
CA PHE A 100 5.33 -16.51 -12.27
C PHE A 100 6.29 -17.67 -12.58
N GLU A 101 6.42 -18.01 -13.87
CA GLU A 101 7.49 -18.89 -14.36
C GLU A 101 8.83 -18.12 -14.41
N ALA A 102 9.96 -18.84 -14.47
CA ALA A 102 11.29 -18.24 -14.41
C ALA A 102 11.50 -17.13 -15.45
N GLU A 103 12.16 -16.03 -15.03
CA GLU A 103 12.48 -14.81 -15.80
C GLU A 103 11.33 -13.85 -16.17
N ASP A 104 10.42 -13.58 -15.23
CA ASP A 104 9.41 -12.55 -15.41
C ASP A 104 9.93 -11.11 -15.18
N ARG A 105 9.11 -10.10 -15.51
CA ARG A 105 9.46 -8.68 -15.39
C ARG A 105 9.72 -8.26 -13.94
N PHE A 106 8.92 -8.77 -13.00
CA PHE A 106 9.05 -8.44 -11.58
C PHE A 106 10.39 -8.95 -11.04
N GLY A 107 10.74 -10.21 -11.29
CA GLY A 107 12.03 -10.77 -10.90
C GLY A 107 13.23 -9.98 -11.44
N LYS A 108 13.22 -9.63 -12.73
CA LYS A 108 14.30 -8.83 -13.35
C LYS A 108 14.41 -7.43 -12.74
N ASN A 109 13.28 -6.77 -12.50
CA ASN A 109 13.27 -5.45 -11.87
C ASN A 109 13.68 -5.51 -10.40
N LEU A 110 13.36 -6.60 -9.70
CA LEU A 110 13.76 -6.82 -8.32
C LEU A 110 15.28 -6.90 -8.18
N GLU A 111 15.97 -7.63 -9.06
CA GLU A 111 17.43 -7.71 -9.09
C GLU A 111 18.10 -6.33 -9.27
N ILE A 112 17.51 -5.49 -10.12
CA ILE A 112 17.97 -4.11 -10.36
C ILE A 112 17.78 -3.25 -9.10
N ILE A 113 16.60 -3.29 -8.49
CA ILE A 113 16.33 -2.54 -7.24
C ILE A 113 17.23 -3.02 -6.09
N GLU A 114 17.47 -4.32 -6.00
CA GLU A 114 18.39 -4.91 -5.04
C GLU A 114 19.82 -4.38 -5.22
N GLN A 115 20.29 -4.27 -6.46
CA GLN A 115 21.58 -3.65 -6.77
C GLN A 115 21.64 -2.20 -6.28
N PHE A 116 20.59 -1.42 -6.51
CA PHE A 116 20.56 -0.01 -6.07
C PHE A 116 20.56 0.16 -4.56
N VAL A 117 19.87 -0.72 -3.84
CA VAL A 117 19.93 -0.74 -2.37
C VAL A 117 21.36 -1.02 -1.92
N TYR A 118 22.00 -2.04 -2.49
CA TYR A 118 23.40 -2.35 -2.19
C TYR A 118 24.32 -1.16 -2.47
N ASP A 119 24.24 -0.56 -3.66
CA ASP A 119 25.08 0.60 -4.04
C ASP A 119 24.85 1.81 -3.11
N SER A 120 23.66 1.92 -2.52
CA SER A 120 23.32 3.03 -1.62
C SER A 120 23.95 2.92 -0.23
N PHE A 121 24.28 1.71 0.22
CA PHE A 121 24.59 1.43 1.63
C PHE A 121 25.85 0.59 1.87
N ALA A 122 26.31 -0.16 0.87
CA ALA A 122 27.46 -1.04 0.99
C ALA A 122 28.73 -0.28 1.33
N LYS A 123 29.60 -0.94 2.09
CA LYS A 123 30.93 -0.40 2.40
C LYS A 123 31.88 -0.61 1.22
N GLU A 124 32.93 0.19 1.16
CA GLU A 124 33.99 0.03 0.17
C GLU A 124 34.62 -1.38 0.32
N ASN A 125 34.53 -2.20 -0.74
CA ASN A 125 34.97 -3.60 -0.84
C ASN A 125 34.10 -4.68 -0.21
N GLU A 126 32.88 -4.37 0.24
CA GLU A 126 31.90 -5.39 0.65
C GLU A 126 31.17 -5.91 -0.58
N SER A 127 31.05 -7.22 -0.76
CA SER A 127 30.28 -7.82 -1.86
C SER A 127 28.76 -7.78 -1.60
N LYS A 128 27.95 -7.95 -2.65
CA LYS A 128 26.49 -7.97 -2.54
C LYS A 128 26.01 -9.14 -1.68
N GLU A 129 26.68 -10.28 -1.80
CA GLU A 129 26.43 -11.50 -1.03
C GLU A 129 26.82 -11.35 0.45
N GLU A 130 27.79 -10.49 0.78
CA GLU A 130 28.13 -10.15 2.17
C GLU A 130 27.18 -9.09 2.76
N PHE A 131 26.64 -8.21 1.92
CA PHE A 131 25.71 -7.16 2.33
C PHE A 131 24.33 -7.73 2.70
N PHE A 132 23.77 -8.59 1.84
CA PHE A 132 22.47 -9.21 2.07
C PHE A 132 22.61 -10.55 2.79
N ILE A 133 21.84 -10.75 3.84
CA ILE A 133 21.94 -11.90 4.75
C ILE A 133 20.84 -12.94 4.48
N TYR A 134 20.61 -13.31 3.21
CA TYR A 134 19.47 -14.14 2.82
C TYR A 134 19.43 -15.52 3.49
N ASP A 135 20.58 -16.13 3.72
CA ASP A 135 20.70 -17.48 4.32
C ASP A 135 20.79 -17.44 5.85
N SER A 136 20.54 -16.30 6.49
CA SER A 136 20.64 -16.19 7.94
C SER A 136 19.46 -16.88 8.65
N PRO A 137 19.71 -17.55 9.80
CA PRO A 137 18.64 -18.12 10.63
C PRO A 137 17.62 -17.07 11.09
N GLU A 138 18.05 -15.83 11.31
CA GLU A 138 17.21 -14.71 11.72
C GLU A 138 16.18 -14.38 10.63
N ILE A 139 16.61 -14.24 9.37
CA ILE A 139 15.70 -14.01 8.24
C ILE A 139 14.67 -15.13 8.13
N SER A 140 15.10 -16.39 8.23
CA SER A 140 14.19 -17.54 8.18
C SER A 140 13.15 -17.51 9.31
N GLN A 141 13.54 -17.10 10.51
CA GLN A 141 12.64 -16.99 11.66
C GLN A 141 11.66 -15.82 11.51
N ASP A 142 12.12 -14.69 10.99
CA ASP A 142 11.28 -13.50 10.81
C ASP A 142 10.28 -13.68 9.67
N ILE A 143 10.68 -14.32 8.57
CA ILE A 143 9.76 -14.75 7.51
C ILE A 143 8.67 -15.68 8.06
N ALA A 144 9.04 -16.62 8.93
CA ALA A 144 8.07 -17.51 9.56
C ALA A 144 7.07 -16.78 10.48
N LYS A 145 7.41 -15.58 10.99
CA LYS A 145 6.47 -14.74 11.76
C LYS A 145 5.50 -13.97 10.86
N MET A 146 5.93 -13.60 9.65
CA MET A 146 5.13 -12.86 8.68
C MET A 146 4.21 -13.72 7.84
N HIS A 147 4.55 -15.00 7.64
CA HIS A 147 3.61 -15.99 7.09
C HIS A 147 2.55 -16.33 8.14
N TYR A 148 1.65 -15.37 8.40
CA TYR A 148 0.51 -15.56 9.26
C TYR A 148 -0.31 -16.71 8.70
N LYS A 149 -0.37 -17.82 9.44
CA LYS A 149 -1.40 -18.83 9.23
C LYS A 149 -2.76 -18.12 9.34
N ASP A 150 -3.75 -18.59 8.57
CA ASP A 150 -5.18 -18.20 8.51
C ASP A 150 -5.92 -18.02 9.88
N ASP A 151 -5.22 -18.08 11.01
CA ASP A 151 -5.72 -18.22 12.38
C ASP A 151 -6.15 -16.90 13.06
N ALA A 152 -6.06 -15.73 12.40
CA ALA A 152 -6.41 -14.43 12.99
C ALA A 152 -7.56 -13.69 12.27
N LYS A 153 -8.48 -14.40 11.61
CA LYS A 153 -9.69 -13.78 11.05
C LYS A 153 -10.61 -13.31 12.16
N ILE A 154 -10.94 -12.02 12.17
CA ILE A 154 -11.91 -11.45 13.10
C ILE A 154 -13.23 -11.31 12.36
N SER A 155 -14.27 -12.04 12.76
CA SER A 155 -15.59 -11.87 12.15
C SER A 155 -16.27 -10.58 12.60
N ALA A 156 -17.12 -10.00 11.76
CA ALA A 156 -17.87 -8.81 12.09
C ALA A 156 -18.76 -8.99 13.35
N VAL A 157 -19.34 -10.18 13.52
CA VAL A 157 -20.13 -10.51 14.72
C VAL A 157 -19.28 -10.43 15.98
N ASN A 158 -18.07 -11.01 15.95
CA ASN A 158 -17.17 -10.99 17.10
C ASN A 158 -16.67 -9.57 17.37
N PHE A 159 -16.19 -8.88 16.33
CA PHE A 159 -15.69 -7.51 16.44
C PHE A 159 -16.72 -6.56 17.08
N CYS A 160 -17.97 -6.57 16.62
CA CYS A 160 -19.02 -5.74 17.19
C CYS A 160 -19.49 -6.21 18.59
N ALA A 161 -19.30 -7.47 18.95
CA ALA A 161 -19.70 -8.01 20.25
C ALA A 161 -18.63 -7.84 21.34
N GLU A 162 -17.36 -7.76 20.96
CA GLU A 162 -16.21 -7.67 21.87
C GLU A 162 -16.03 -6.27 22.49
N GLY A 163 -16.87 -5.29 22.12
CA GLY A 163 -16.73 -3.91 22.56
C GLY A 163 -15.51 -3.22 21.95
N SER A 164 -14.97 -3.80 20.87
CA SER A 164 -13.82 -3.28 20.10
C SER A 164 -14.17 -1.98 19.36
N ILE A 165 -15.46 -1.66 19.24
CA ILE A 165 -15.98 -0.40 18.70
C ILE A 165 -17.27 -0.03 19.45
N ASP A 166 -17.50 1.25 19.69
CA ASP A 166 -18.75 1.73 20.31
C ASP A 166 -19.79 2.21 19.29
N GLU A 167 -21.04 2.36 19.73
CA GLU A 167 -22.16 2.71 18.84
C GLU A 167 -22.03 4.10 18.21
N LEU A 168 -21.37 5.06 18.88
CA LEU A 168 -21.15 6.40 18.33
C LEU A 168 -20.11 6.35 17.22
N ASP A 169 -19.02 5.61 17.41
CA ASP A 169 -18.03 5.39 16.36
C ASP A 169 -18.64 4.64 15.17
N ILE A 170 -19.50 3.64 15.40
CA ILE A 170 -20.25 2.96 14.33
C ILE A 170 -21.12 3.96 13.55
N GLN A 171 -21.82 4.84 14.25
CA GLN A 171 -22.67 5.84 13.62
C GLN A 171 -21.85 6.83 12.79
N ASP A 172 -20.74 7.36 13.32
CA ASP A 172 -19.83 8.25 12.61
C ASP A 172 -19.31 7.60 11.30
N ILE A 173 -18.98 6.30 11.37
CA ILE A 173 -18.49 5.53 10.21
C ILE A 173 -19.58 5.41 9.14
N LEU A 174 -20.80 5.02 9.54
CA LEU A 174 -21.92 4.86 8.63
C LEU A 174 -22.30 6.18 7.96
N GLU A 175 -22.39 7.26 8.74
CA GLU A 175 -22.71 8.60 8.23
C GLU A 175 -21.64 9.07 7.23
N SER A 176 -20.36 8.93 7.57
CA SER A 176 -19.27 9.32 6.67
C SER A 176 -19.25 8.50 5.37
N CYS A 177 -19.60 7.22 5.43
CA CYS A 177 -19.71 6.34 4.26
C CYS A 177 -20.90 6.75 3.36
N ASP A 178 -22.06 7.04 3.96
CA ASP A 178 -23.25 7.49 3.24
C ASP A 178 -22.99 8.85 2.55
N GLU A 179 -22.35 9.80 3.23
CA GLU A 179 -21.98 11.09 2.63
C GLU A 179 -21.00 10.94 1.46
N LEU A 180 -20.03 10.03 1.56
CA LEU A 180 -19.13 9.70 0.46
C LEU A 180 -19.89 9.11 -0.74
N ALA A 181 -20.82 8.18 -0.47
CA ALA A 181 -21.66 7.58 -1.49
C ALA A 181 -22.49 8.62 -2.24
N GLU A 182 -23.11 9.56 -1.52
CA GLU A 182 -23.93 10.64 -2.10
C GLU A 182 -23.14 11.49 -3.10
N VAL A 183 -21.90 11.85 -2.78
CA VAL A 183 -21.07 12.69 -3.66
C VAL A 183 -20.60 11.93 -4.90
N VAL A 184 -20.15 10.68 -4.74
CA VAL A 184 -19.55 9.91 -5.84
C VAL A 184 -20.60 9.36 -6.80
N GLN A 185 -21.76 8.99 -6.28
CA GLN A 185 -22.84 8.36 -7.06
C GLN A 185 -23.88 9.36 -7.60
N ASP A 186 -23.66 10.67 -7.45
CA ASP A 186 -24.48 11.67 -8.14
C ASP A 186 -24.11 11.78 -9.63
N TYR A 187 -24.80 10.97 -10.45
CA TYR A 187 -24.62 10.97 -11.90
C TYR A 187 -25.12 12.25 -12.61
N ASN A 188 -25.72 13.20 -11.90
CA ASN A 188 -26.22 14.45 -12.50
C ASN A 188 -25.21 15.61 -12.38
N ILE A 189 -24.10 15.42 -11.67
CA ILE A 189 -23.12 16.48 -11.44
C ILE A 189 -22.13 16.61 -12.60
N ALA A 190 -21.59 17.82 -12.78
CA ALA A 190 -20.43 18.02 -13.63
C ALA A 190 -19.18 17.49 -12.90
N TYR A 191 -18.43 16.59 -13.54
CA TYR A 191 -17.16 16.07 -13.01
C TYR A 191 -16.02 17.10 -13.17
N ASP A 192 -16.18 18.29 -12.58
CA ASP A 192 -15.19 19.37 -12.57
C ASP A 192 -14.31 19.32 -11.30
N GLU A 193 -13.50 20.36 -11.09
CA GLU A 193 -12.60 20.45 -9.94
C GLU A 193 -13.37 20.39 -8.60
N ALA A 194 -14.56 21.01 -8.54
CA ALA A 194 -15.38 21.03 -7.34
C ALA A 194 -15.93 19.63 -7.00
N TYR A 195 -16.27 18.83 -8.02
CA TYR A 195 -16.61 17.42 -7.81
C TYR A 195 -15.46 16.64 -7.16
N PHE A 196 -14.25 16.71 -7.74
CA PHE A 196 -13.11 15.96 -7.20
C PHE A 196 -12.70 16.44 -5.81
N LEU A 197 -12.80 17.74 -5.53
CA LEU A 197 -12.59 18.31 -4.21
C LEU A 197 -13.62 17.76 -3.20
N GLY A 198 -14.90 17.71 -3.59
CA GLY A 198 -15.95 17.14 -2.75
C GLY A 198 -15.71 15.67 -2.43
N VAL A 199 -15.30 14.86 -3.42
CA VAL A 199 -14.95 13.44 -3.18
C VAL A 199 -13.76 13.32 -2.21
N LYS A 200 -12.71 14.11 -2.45
CA LYS A 200 -11.51 14.16 -1.61
C LYS A 200 -11.86 14.45 -0.14
N GLU A 201 -12.65 15.49 0.11
CA GLU A 201 -13.07 15.87 1.47
C GLU A 201 -13.87 14.76 2.18
N ARG A 202 -14.71 14.02 1.44
CA ARG A 202 -15.46 12.87 2.01
C ARG A 202 -14.58 11.66 2.29
N LEU A 203 -13.60 11.39 1.42
CA LEU A 203 -12.60 10.35 1.68
C LEU A 203 -11.76 10.69 2.91
N ASP A 204 -11.35 11.96 3.10
CA ASP A 204 -10.63 12.40 4.30
C ASP A 204 -11.44 12.20 5.57
N SER A 205 -12.71 12.61 5.56
CA SER A 205 -13.61 12.43 6.71
C SER A 205 -13.75 10.94 7.03
N TYR A 206 -14.01 10.13 6.02
CA TYR A 206 -14.23 8.70 6.20
C TYR A 206 -12.98 7.97 6.71
N ALA A 207 -11.81 8.27 6.13
CA ALA A 207 -10.53 7.76 6.60
C ALA A 207 -10.27 8.14 8.07
N THR A 208 -10.50 9.41 8.43
CA THR A 208 -10.26 9.92 9.79
C THR A 208 -11.10 9.17 10.83
N VAL A 209 -12.36 8.87 10.51
CA VAL A 209 -13.22 8.14 11.43
C VAL A 209 -12.76 6.68 11.57
N LEU A 210 -12.40 6.01 10.47
CA LEU A 210 -11.89 4.63 10.50
C LEU A 210 -10.59 4.52 11.31
N GLU A 211 -9.66 5.46 11.14
CA GLU A 211 -8.35 5.44 11.81
C GLU A 211 -8.44 5.55 13.36
N LYS A 212 -9.61 5.93 13.92
CA LYS A 212 -9.87 5.89 15.37
C LYS A 212 -9.84 4.46 15.91
N ASN A 213 -10.25 3.48 15.10
CA ASN A 213 -10.24 2.07 15.46
C ASN A 213 -8.92 1.42 15.03
N LEU A 214 -8.30 0.62 15.90
CA LEU A 214 -7.03 -0.06 15.60
C LEU A 214 -7.17 -1.04 14.44
N GLU A 215 -8.28 -1.77 14.38
CA GLU A 215 -8.52 -2.76 13.33
C GLU A 215 -8.77 -2.10 11.96
N PHE A 216 -9.30 -0.88 11.92
CA PHE A 216 -9.60 -0.22 10.64
C PHE A 216 -8.54 0.78 10.19
N ARG A 217 -7.38 0.81 10.87
CA ARG A 217 -6.34 1.79 10.62
C ARG A 217 -5.73 1.65 9.22
N ASP A 218 -5.45 0.44 8.78
CA ASP A 218 -4.83 0.20 7.47
C ASP A 218 -5.80 0.49 6.31
N LEU A 219 -7.09 0.22 6.53
CA LEU A 219 -8.16 0.62 5.62
C LEU A 219 -8.31 2.15 5.55
N GLY A 220 -8.45 2.81 6.69
CA GLY A 220 -8.52 4.28 6.77
C GLY A 220 -7.31 4.95 6.13
N TYR A 221 -6.13 4.36 6.35
CA TYR A 221 -4.90 4.78 5.71
C TYR A 221 -4.96 4.69 4.18
N SER A 222 -5.41 3.56 3.65
CA SER A 222 -5.58 3.35 2.21
C SER A 222 -6.51 4.41 1.61
N ILE A 223 -7.62 4.72 2.29
CA ILE A 223 -8.57 5.74 1.84
C ILE A 223 -7.93 7.14 1.86
N ALA A 224 -7.17 7.49 2.90
CA ALA A 224 -6.46 8.76 2.97
C ALA A 224 -5.43 8.92 1.84
N LYS A 225 -4.81 7.81 1.40
CA LYS A 225 -3.91 7.81 0.23
C LYS A 225 -4.65 8.17 -1.05
N LEU A 226 -5.84 7.62 -1.27
CA LEU A 226 -6.66 7.98 -2.42
C LEU A 226 -7.02 9.47 -2.39
N SER A 227 -7.39 9.98 -1.21
CA SER A 227 -7.67 11.40 -1.01
C SER A 227 -6.47 12.29 -1.37
N LEU A 228 -5.27 11.96 -0.86
CA LEU A 228 -4.05 12.70 -1.19
C LEU A 228 -3.75 12.64 -2.70
N SER A 229 -3.94 11.47 -3.33
CA SER A 229 -3.76 11.34 -4.77
C SER A 229 -4.74 12.21 -5.57
N LEU A 230 -5.98 12.37 -5.11
CA LEU A 230 -6.92 13.31 -5.72
C LEU A 230 -6.47 14.77 -5.54
N GLU A 231 -5.98 15.12 -4.36
CA GLU A 231 -5.47 16.47 -4.05
C GLU A 231 -4.28 16.86 -4.95
N GLU A 232 -3.30 15.97 -5.09
CA GLU A 232 -2.09 16.20 -5.91
C GLU A 232 -2.39 16.43 -7.39
N HIS A 233 -3.54 15.96 -7.88
CA HIS A 233 -3.90 15.95 -9.30
C HIS A 233 -5.19 16.73 -9.60
N LEU A 234 -5.71 17.47 -8.62
CA LEU A 234 -7.02 18.15 -8.65
C LEU A 234 -7.20 19.03 -9.89
N ASP A 235 -6.18 19.82 -10.22
CA ASP A 235 -6.21 20.83 -11.30
C ASP A 235 -6.36 20.24 -12.71
N PHE A 236 -6.01 18.97 -12.92
CA PHE A 236 -6.03 18.35 -14.25
C PHE A 236 -6.94 17.13 -14.38
N LEU A 237 -7.39 16.52 -13.27
CA LEU A 237 -8.38 15.44 -13.26
C LEU A 237 -9.62 15.76 -14.12
N PRO A 238 -10.21 16.99 -14.10
CA PRO A 238 -11.36 17.34 -14.93
C PRO A 238 -11.13 17.21 -16.43
N ASN A 239 -9.88 17.34 -16.88
CA ASN A 239 -9.48 17.34 -18.29
C ASN A 239 -8.57 16.17 -18.65
N HIS A 240 -8.38 15.22 -17.74
CA HIS A 240 -7.46 14.11 -17.96
C HIS A 240 -7.92 13.19 -19.11
N ALA A 241 -6.97 12.73 -19.94
CA ALA A 241 -7.28 11.90 -21.11
C ALA A 241 -8.00 10.59 -20.73
N ASN A 242 -7.70 10.03 -19.55
CA ASN A 242 -8.34 8.83 -19.02
C ASN A 242 -9.49 9.11 -18.03
N LYS A 243 -10.03 10.34 -17.95
CA LYS A 243 -11.06 10.75 -16.97
C LYS A 243 -12.20 9.74 -16.80
N LYS A 244 -12.75 9.22 -17.89
CA LYS A 244 -13.84 8.22 -17.81
C LYS A 244 -13.42 6.96 -17.06
N LYS A 245 -12.21 6.46 -17.28
CA LYS A 245 -11.69 5.27 -16.59
C LYS A 245 -11.40 5.59 -15.11
N ILE A 246 -10.87 6.78 -14.83
CA ILE A 246 -10.62 7.28 -13.46
C ILE A 246 -11.93 7.28 -12.66
N LEU A 247 -13.00 7.85 -13.23
CA LEU A 247 -14.32 7.88 -12.60
C LEU A 247 -14.89 6.47 -12.37
N VAL A 248 -14.69 5.54 -13.31
CA VAL A 248 -15.12 4.15 -13.14
C VAL A 248 -14.39 3.46 -11.98
N ILE A 249 -13.07 3.61 -11.89
CA ILE A 249 -12.30 3.02 -10.79
C ILE A 249 -12.65 3.67 -9.45
N LEU A 250 -12.79 5.01 -9.43
CA LEU A 250 -13.20 5.73 -8.23
C LEU A 250 -14.57 5.27 -7.73
N ASN A 251 -15.55 5.12 -8.63
CA ASN A 251 -16.87 4.59 -8.29
C ASN A 251 -16.80 3.14 -7.79
N ALA A 252 -15.99 2.28 -8.42
CA ALA A 252 -15.81 0.90 -7.98
C ALA A 252 -15.19 0.81 -6.57
N ILE A 253 -14.16 1.61 -6.30
CA ILE A 253 -13.57 1.73 -4.96
C ILE A 253 -14.62 2.11 -3.92
N VAL A 254 -15.46 3.10 -4.23
CA VAL A 254 -16.50 3.58 -3.31
C VAL A 254 -17.62 2.55 -3.14
N GLU A 255 -18.00 1.83 -4.18
CA GLU A 255 -18.92 0.69 -4.08
C GLU A 255 -18.38 -0.41 -3.15
N ASP A 256 -17.10 -0.75 -3.27
CA ASP A 256 -16.45 -1.74 -2.39
C ASP A 256 -16.41 -1.27 -0.93
N LEU A 257 -16.12 0.02 -0.69
CA LEU A 257 -16.16 0.62 0.65
C LEU A 257 -17.56 0.59 1.26
N ILE A 258 -18.60 0.91 0.49
CA ILE A 258 -20.00 0.82 0.92
C ILE A 258 -20.37 -0.62 1.25
N GLY A 259 -19.98 -1.57 0.39
CA GLY A 259 -20.22 -2.99 0.59
C GLY A 259 -19.59 -3.49 1.89
N TRP A 260 -18.32 -3.13 2.12
CA TRP A 260 -17.57 -3.46 3.34
C TRP A 260 -18.20 -2.87 4.60
N THR A 261 -18.54 -1.58 4.57
CA THR A 261 -19.15 -0.89 5.73
C THR A 261 -20.46 -1.56 6.13
N ASN A 262 -21.30 -1.86 5.15
CA ASN A 262 -22.58 -2.54 5.38
C ASN A 262 -22.37 -3.96 5.89
N ALA A 263 -21.48 -4.74 5.28
CA ALA A 263 -21.24 -6.13 5.66
C ALA A 263 -20.71 -6.25 7.10
N ILE A 264 -19.88 -5.30 7.55
CA ILE A 264 -19.26 -5.36 8.89
C ILE A 264 -20.16 -4.74 9.96
N LEU A 265 -20.63 -3.51 9.75
CA LEU A 265 -21.24 -2.75 10.84
C LEU A 265 -22.77 -2.87 10.87
N LYS A 266 -23.40 -2.95 9.69
CA LYS A 266 -24.86 -2.99 9.56
C LYS A 266 -25.40 -4.42 9.59
N GLU A 267 -24.94 -5.24 8.66
CA GLU A 267 -25.42 -6.62 8.46
C GLU A 267 -24.68 -7.63 9.34
N LYS A 268 -23.42 -7.34 9.69
CA LYS A 268 -22.55 -8.20 10.50
C LYS A 268 -22.37 -9.60 9.88
N THR A 269 -22.21 -9.66 8.57
CA THR A 269 -22.12 -10.88 7.76
C THR A 269 -20.69 -11.25 7.38
N ALA A 270 -19.73 -10.33 7.49
CA ALA A 270 -18.34 -10.58 7.11
C ALA A 270 -17.65 -11.60 8.04
N ILE A 271 -16.99 -12.59 7.43
CA ILE A 271 -16.25 -13.65 8.14
C ILE A 271 -14.91 -13.13 8.66
N ASP A 272 -14.36 -12.14 7.97
CA ASP A 272 -13.13 -11.43 8.29
C ASP A 272 -13.41 -9.95 8.08
N ILE A 273 -12.97 -9.07 8.98
CA ILE A 273 -13.15 -7.62 8.85
C ILE A 273 -12.09 -6.98 7.93
N HIS A 274 -10.95 -7.65 7.74
CA HIS A 274 -9.81 -7.14 6.95
C HIS A 274 -9.87 -7.56 5.47
N TYR A 275 -10.98 -8.19 5.03
CA TYR A 275 -11.08 -8.80 3.71
C TYR A 275 -10.95 -7.81 2.54
N LEU A 276 -11.18 -6.52 2.78
CA LEU A 276 -11.13 -5.50 1.74
C LEU A 276 -9.71 -4.92 1.57
N ASP A 277 -8.86 -4.98 2.59
CA ASP A 277 -7.64 -4.18 2.71
C ASP A 277 -6.75 -4.26 1.46
N ALA A 278 -6.36 -5.47 1.04
CA ALA A 278 -5.48 -5.62 -0.11
C ALA A 278 -6.15 -5.28 -1.45
N SER A 279 -7.44 -5.61 -1.61
CA SER A 279 -8.18 -5.32 -2.85
C SER A 279 -8.46 -3.82 -3.03
N LEU A 280 -8.77 -3.12 -1.94
CA LEU A 280 -8.87 -1.66 -1.95
C LEU A 280 -7.51 -1.03 -2.26
N PHE A 281 -6.46 -1.47 -1.57
CA PHE A 281 -5.13 -0.92 -1.75
C PHE A 281 -4.61 -1.11 -3.18
N SER A 282 -4.81 -2.31 -3.74
CA SER A 282 -4.56 -2.64 -5.15
C SER A 282 -5.31 -1.70 -6.11
N SER A 283 -6.57 -1.39 -5.81
CA SER A 283 -7.40 -0.50 -6.63
C SER A 283 -6.92 0.96 -6.57
N ILE A 284 -6.50 1.43 -5.40
CA ILE A 284 -5.92 2.77 -5.22
C ILE A 284 -4.59 2.90 -5.95
N ILE A 285 -3.76 1.86 -5.90
CA ILE A 285 -2.51 1.81 -6.66
C ILE A 285 -2.79 1.91 -8.16
N GLN A 286 -3.77 1.16 -8.68
CA GLN A 286 -4.15 1.24 -10.09
C GLN A 286 -4.64 2.64 -10.47
N PHE A 287 -5.40 3.28 -9.58
CA PHE A 287 -5.82 4.66 -9.71
C PHE A 287 -4.61 5.59 -9.84
N GLU A 288 -3.63 5.51 -8.92
CA GLU A 288 -2.38 6.30 -8.99
C GLU A 288 -1.61 6.07 -10.30
N MET A 289 -1.48 4.81 -10.72
CA MET A 289 -0.79 4.46 -11.98
C MET A 289 -1.45 5.08 -13.22
N MET A 290 -2.76 5.31 -13.19
CA MET A 290 -3.47 5.97 -14.29
C MET A 290 -3.27 7.47 -14.34
N LEU A 291 -2.86 8.08 -13.24
CA LEU A 291 -2.52 9.50 -13.12
C LEU A 291 -1.05 9.78 -13.45
N ALA A 292 -0.19 8.76 -13.37
CA ALA A 292 1.20 8.88 -13.77
C ALA A 292 1.30 9.30 -15.25
N PRO A 293 2.16 10.28 -15.59
CA PRO A 293 2.33 10.71 -16.97
C PRO A 293 2.72 9.52 -17.85
N VAL A 294 2.05 9.38 -18.99
CA VAL A 294 2.45 8.42 -20.03
C VAL A 294 3.75 8.92 -20.61
N VAL A 295 4.86 8.49 -20.03
CA VAL A 295 6.18 8.64 -20.66
C VAL A 295 6.17 7.64 -21.79
N GLU A 296 6.24 8.11 -23.04
CA GLU A 296 6.53 7.25 -24.19
C GLU A 296 7.75 6.39 -23.82
N GLU A 297 7.65 5.09 -24.04
CA GLU A 297 8.78 4.16 -23.94
C GLU A 297 9.81 4.53 -25.03
N GLU A 298 10.51 5.66 -24.88
CA GLU A 298 11.75 5.91 -25.60
C GLU A 298 12.87 5.23 -24.82
N ASP A 299 13.26 4.10 -25.40
CA ASP A 299 14.61 3.59 -25.55
C ASP A 299 15.48 3.51 -24.30
N SER A 300 15.83 2.25 -23.99
CA SER A 300 17.11 1.86 -23.42
C SER A 300 17.62 2.75 -22.29
N LEU A 301 17.43 2.30 -21.05
CA LEU A 301 18.45 2.52 -20.03
C LEU A 301 19.75 1.82 -20.48
N GLU A 302 20.43 2.37 -21.50
CA GLU A 302 21.85 2.15 -21.74
C GLU A 302 22.58 2.87 -20.60
N PHE A 303 22.99 2.10 -19.60
CA PHE A 303 23.81 2.58 -18.49
C PHE A 303 25.28 2.68 -18.93
N PHE A 304 25.90 3.83 -18.65
CA PHE A 304 27.35 4.00 -18.49
C PHE A 304 27.64 4.46 -17.06
#